data_AF-A0A259RF46-F1
#
_entry.id   AF-A0A259RF46-F1
#
_cell.length_a   1.000
_cell.length_b   1.000
_cell.length_c   1.000
_cell.angle_alpha   90.00
_cell.angle_beta   90.00
_cell.angle_gamma   90.00
#
_symmetry.space_group_name_H-M   'P 1'
#
loop_
_entity.id
_entity.type
_entity.pdbx_description
1 polymer ?
#
loop_
_entity_poly.entity_id
_entity_poly.type
_entity_poly.pdbx_seq_one_letter_code
_entity_poly.pdbx_strand_id
1 'polypeptide(L)'
;MHALKNIALSLLDLVAVRENGTVAEALQIALRTAQHAEALGFKRYWLAEHHNLAGVASSATAVLVGYVAGGTQRIRVGSGGVMLPNHAPLVVAEAFGTLAELYPGRIDLGLGRAPGTDP
;
A
#
# COMPACT_ATOMS: atom_id res chain seq x y z
N MET A 1 -5.11 -25.07 19.03
CA MET A 1 -4.83 -23.77 18.35
C MET A 1 -3.34 -23.57 18.03
N HIS A 2 -2.59 -24.60 17.58
CA HIS A 2 -1.15 -24.45 17.31
C HIS A 2 -0.78 -24.01 15.89
N ALA A 3 -1.66 -24.23 14.91
CA ALA A 3 -1.33 -24.03 13.49
C ALA A 3 -1.09 -22.56 13.10
N LEU A 4 -1.66 -21.59 13.82
CA LEU A 4 -1.53 -20.16 13.49
C LEU A 4 -0.32 -19.48 14.13
N LYS A 5 0.31 -20.11 15.15
CA LYS A 5 1.30 -19.44 16.01
C LYS A 5 2.55 -18.95 15.25
N ASN A 6 2.87 -19.58 14.12
CA ASN A 6 4.06 -19.27 13.31
C ASN A 6 3.72 -18.75 11.90
N ILE A 7 2.45 -18.50 11.58
CA ILE A 7 2.06 -17.97 10.28
C ILE A 7 2.22 -16.46 10.31
N ALA A 8 3.02 -15.92 9.39
CA ALA A 8 3.20 -14.47 9.28
C ALA A 8 1.93 -13.80 8.76
N LEU A 9 1.41 -12.83 9.52
CA LEU A 9 0.24 -12.05 9.13
C LEU A 9 0.66 -10.77 8.40
N SER A 10 -0.19 -10.34 7.45
CA SER A 10 0.04 -9.21 6.55
C SER A 10 -1.28 -8.50 6.29
N LEU A 11 -1.23 -7.23 5.88
CA LEU A 11 -2.41 -6.43 5.56
C LEU A 11 -2.37 -5.96 4.09
N LEU A 12 -3.54 -5.98 3.45
CA LEU A 12 -3.81 -5.31 2.19
C LEU A 12 -4.89 -4.27 2.47
N ASP A 13 -4.60 -3.00 2.21
CA ASP A 13 -5.48 -1.88 2.46
C ASP A 13 -5.92 -1.23 1.15
N LEU A 14 -7.23 -0.98 1.05
CA LEU A 14 -7.86 -0.26 -0.05
C LEU A 14 -7.92 1.25 0.24
N VAL A 15 -7.51 1.71 1.43
CA VAL A 15 -7.57 3.11 1.85
C VAL A 15 -8.98 3.66 1.68
N ALA A 16 -9.93 2.96 2.29
CA ALA A 16 -11.35 3.25 2.13
C ALA A 16 -11.72 4.63 2.70
N VAL A 17 -12.41 5.42 1.88
CA VAL A 17 -13.06 6.65 2.30
C VAL A 17 -14.39 6.28 2.96
N ARG A 18 -14.52 6.61 4.24
CA ARG A 18 -15.75 6.30 5.01
C ARG A 18 -16.89 7.21 4.58
N GLU A 19 -18.11 6.76 4.81
CA GLU A 19 -19.30 7.61 4.65
C GLU A 19 -19.15 8.91 5.44
N ASN A 20 -19.46 10.04 4.81
CA ASN A 20 -19.27 11.40 5.34
C ASN A 20 -17.82 11.77 5.70
N GLY A 21 -16.83 10.96 5.33
CA GLY A 21 -15.41 11.24 5.52
C GLY A 21 -14.75 11.83 4.27
N THR A 22 -13.52 12.29 4.45
CA THR A 22 -12.69 12.88 3.39
C THR A 22 -11.55 11.95 2.99
N VAL A 23 -11.00 12.17 1.78
CA VAL A 23 -9.78 11.49 1.31
C VAL A 23 -8.61 11.73 2.27
N ALA A 24 -8.46 12.95 2.79
CA ALA A 24 -7.40 13.28 3.74
C ALA A 24 -7.50 12.43 5.02
N GLU A 25 -8.71 12.26 5.56
CA GLU A 25 -8.94 11.40 6.73
C GLU A 25 -8.63 9.94 6.43
N ALA A 26 -9.01 9.42 5.26
CA ALA A 26 -8.70 8.06 4.84
C ALA A 26 -7.19 7.80 4.79
N LEU A 27 -6.41 8.74 4.24
CA LEU A 27 -4.94 8.67 4.20
C LEU A 27 -4.32 8.70 5.61
N GLN A 28 -4.83 9.55 6.51
CA GLN A 28 -4.39 9.58 7.91
C GLN A 28 -4.73 8.28 8.65
N ILE A 29 -5.91 7.72 8.39
CA ILE A 29 -6.31 6.42 8.94
C ILE A 29 -5.38 5.32 8.44
N ALA A 30 -5.06 5.26 7.14
CA ALA A 30 -4.16 4.26 6.59
C ALA A 30 -2.77 4.30 7.26
N LEU A 31 -2.19 5.50 7.46
CA LEU A 31 -0.92 5.61 8.18
C LEU A 31 -1.02 5.10 9.62
N ARG A 32 -2.06 5.50 10.37
CA ARG A 32 -2.28 5.01 11.74
C ARG A 32 -2.48 3.49 11.79
N THR A 33 -3.20 2.94 10.82
CA THR A 33 -3.41 1.50 10.68
C THR A 33 -2.09 0.78 10.45
N ALA A 34 -1.23 1.29 9.55
CA ALA A 34 0.08 0.72 9.28
C ALA A 34 0.99 0.75 10.52
N GLN A 35 1.01 1.86 11.26
CA GLN A 35 1.74 1.99 12.52
C GLN A 35 1.24 1.01 13.58
N HIS A 36 -0.08 0.83 13.68
CA HIS A 36 -0.66 -0.12 14.62
C HIS A 36 -0.39 -1.58 14.22
N ALA A 37 -0.52 -1.91 12.94
CA ALA A 37 -0.16 -3.22 12.39
C ALA A 37 1.32 -3.54 12.63
N GLU A 38 2.19 -2.54 12.45
CA GLU A 38 3.59 -2.63 12.83
C GLU A 38 3.71 -2.96 14.31
N ALA A 39 3.12 -2.20 15.24
CA ALA A 39 3.19 -2.49 16.68
C ALA A 39 2.75 -3.93 17.04
N LEU A 40 1.78 -4.48 16.30
CA LEU A 40 1.26 -5.84 16.48
C LEU A 40 2.12 -6.96 15.86
N GLY A 41 3.15 -6.64 15.07
CA GLY A 41 4.04 -7.64 14.49
C GLY A 41 3.66 -8.11 13.08
N PHE A 42 2.80 -7.39 12.37
CA PHE A 42 2.50 -7.71 10.97
C PHE A 42 3.77 -7.59 10.10
N LYS A 43 3.89 -8.48 9.12
CA LYS A 43 5.09 -8.60 8.29
C LYS A 43 5.16 -7.57 7.17
N ARG A 44 4.01 -7.26 6.57
CA ARG A 44 3.88 -6.27 5.48
C ARG A 44 2.52 -5.59 5.53
N TYR A 45 2.49 -4.37 5.03
CA TYR A 45 1.30 -3.57 4.80
C TYR A 45 1.30 -3.10 3.34
N TRP A 46 0.37 -3.61 2.55
CA TRP A 46 0.25 -3.32 1.13
C TRP A 46 -0.91 -2.40 0.84
N LEU A 47 -0.73 -1.56 -0.17
CA LEU A 47 -1.74 -0.62 -0.66
C LEU A 47 -2.21 -1.11 -2.04
N ALA A 48 -3.52 -1.27 -2.21
CA ALA A 48 -4.11 -1.61 -3.50
C ALA A 48 -4.16 -0.37 -4.41
N GLU A 49 -4.05 -0.55 -5.73
CA GLU A 49 -4.28 0.52 -6.70
C GLU A 49 -5.73 0.48 -7.21
N HIS A 50 -6.46 1.59 -7.13
CA HIS A 50 -7.78 1.74 -7.75
C HIS A 50 -7.96 3.14 -8.33
N HIS A 51 -8.66 3.22 -9.46
CA HIS A 51 -9.00 4.48 -10.14
C HIS A 51 -10.52 4.62 -10.25
N ASN A 52 -10.97 5.87 -10.34
CA ASN A 52 -12.38 6.22 -10.57
C ASN A 52 -13.39 5.59 -9.57
N LEU A 53 -12.93 5.27 -8.36
CA LEU A 53 -13.75 4.70 -7.29
C LEU A 53 -13.76 5.66 -6.10
N ALA A 54 -14.81 6.48 -5.98
CA ALA A 54 -14.88 7.55 -4.97
C ALA A 54 -14.70 7.07 -3.51
N GLY A 55 -15.01 5.79 -3.24
CA GLY A 55 -14.82 5.16 -1.93
C GLY A 55 -13.39 4.73 -1.62
N VAL A 56 -12.42 4.93 -2.51
CA VAL A 56 -11.03 4.46 -2.38
C VAL A 56 -10.05 5.59 -2.69
N ALA A 57 -9.13 5.86 -1.76
CA ALA A 57 -8.15 6.94 -1.84
C ALA A 57 -6.76 6.50 -2.36
N SER A 58 -6.63 5.34 -3.02
CA SER A 58 -5.35 4.71 -3.35
C SER A 58 -5.05 4.61 -4.85
N SER A 59 -5.14 5.71 -5.58
CA SER A 59 -4.79 5.78 -7.02
C SER A 59 -3.30 6.06 -7.29
N ALA A 60 -2.68 6.91 -6.46
CA ALA A 60 -1.26 7.28 -6.57
C ALA A 60 -0.36 6.36 -5.73
N THR A 61 -0.33 5.07 -6.05
CA THR A 61 0.20 4.01 -5.16
C THR A 61 1.64 4.26 -4.69
N ALA A 62 2.57 4.67 -5.56
CA ALA A 62 3.96 4.93 -5.16
C ALA A 62 4.07 6.07 -4.12
N VAL A 63 3.23 7.11 -4.25
CA VAL A 63 3.18 8.23 -3.29
C VAL A 63 2.70 7.74 -1.93
N LEU A 64 1.63 6.94 -1.90
CA LEU A 64 1.10 6.39 -0.65
C LEU A 64 2.08 5.39 0.00
N VAL A 65 2.78 4.57 -0.79
CA VAL A 65 3.84 3.68 -0.28
C VAL A 65 4.93 4.50 0.40
N GLY A 66 5.41 5.58 -0.22
CA GLY A 66 6.39 6.48 0.39
C GLY A 66 5.88 7.14 1.68
N TYR A 67 4.64 7.63 1.68
CA TYR A 67 4.01 8.23 2.85
C TYR A 67 3.94 7.25 4.04
N VAL A 68 3.48 6.02 3.80
CA VAL A 68 3.37 4.99 4.85
C VAL A 68 4.74 4.47 5.29
N ALA A 69 5.67 4.28 4.35
CA ALA A 69 7.04 3.85 4.66
C ALA A 69 7.77 4.89 5.53
N GLY A 70 7.62 6.19 5.23
CA GLY A 70 8.18 7.28 6.03
C GLY A 70 7.56 7.44 7.41
N GLY A 71 6.31 7.00 7.59
CA GLY A 71 5.60 7.04 8.88
C GLY A 71 5.69 5.76 9.71
N THR A 72 6.45 4.76 9.28
CA THR A 72 6.67 3.47 9.97
C THR A 72 8.16 3.14 10.04
N GLN A 73 8.60 2.22 10.89
CA GLN A 73 10.04 2.00 11.14
C GLN A 73 10.59 0.66 10.63
N ARG A 74 9.79 -0.41 10.65
CA ARG A 74 10.26 -1.78 10.43
C ARG A 74 9.36 -2.64 9.53
N ILE A 75 8.06 -2.39 9.50
CA ILE A 75 7.13 -3.14 8.65
C ILE A 75 7.51 -2.92 7.19
N ARG A 76 7.39 -3.97 6.37
CA ARG A 76 7.52 -3.80 4.91
C ARG A 76 6.28 -3.09 4.37
N VAL A 77 6.48 -2.17 3.44
CA VAL A 77 5.41 -1.39 2.83
C VAL A 77 5.51 -1.54 1.33
N GLY A 78 4.38 -1.63 0.63
CA GLY A 78 4.42 -1.77 -0.81
C GLY A 78 3.07 -1.76 -1.48
N SER A 79 3.08 -2.12 -2.75
CA SER A 79 1.86 -2.25 -3.54
C SER A 79 1.33 -3.68 -3.50
N GLY A 80 0.00 -3.82 -3.50
CA GLY A 80 -0.69 -5.11 -3.62
C GLY A 80 -1.87 -5.07 -4.60
N GLY A 81 -1.73 -4.59 -5.83
CA GLY A 81 -0.51 -4.31 -6.59
C GLY A 81 -0.65 -3.09 -7.49
N VAL A 82 0.47 -2.62 -8.05
CA VAL A 82 0.47 -1.60 -9.12
C VAL A 82 -0.18 -2.22 -10.34
N MET A 83 -1.17 -1.57 -10.93
CA MET A 83 -1.82 -2.01 -12.17
C MET A 83 -0.89 -1.73 -13.36
N LEU A 84 0.20 -2.49 -13.46
CA LEU A 84 1.30 -2.24 -14.40
C LEU A 84 0.85 -1.96 -15.85
N PRO A 85 -0.21 -2.58 -16.42
CA PRO A 85 -0.70 -2.22 -17.75
C PRO A 85 -1.11 -0.75 -17.94
N ASN A 86 -1.41 -0.03 -16.86
CA ASN A 86 -1.81 1.38 -16.89
C ASN A 86 -0.62 2.35 -16.82
N HIS A 87 0.61 1.85 -16.60
CA HIS A 87 1.80 2.67 -16.36
C HIS A 87 2.92 2.29 -17.32
N ALA A 88 3.76 3.27 -17.67
CA ALA A 88 5.04 2.96 -18.30
C ALA A 88 5.92 2.18 -17.31
N PRO A 89 6.43 0.98 -17.65
CA PRO A 89 7.23 0.18 -16.73
C PRO A 89 8.47 0.91 -16.18
N LEU A 90 9.08 1.80 -16.98
CA LEU A 90 10.21 2.62 -16.56
C LEU A 90 9.85 3.53 -15.37
N VAL A 91 8.69 4.20 -15.41
CA VAL A 91 8.22 5.09 -14.33
C VAL A 91 7.98 4.31 -13.04
N VAL A 92 7.40 3.11 -13.14
CA VAL A 92 7.21 2.23 -11.99
C VAL A 92 8.56 1.79 -11.42
N ALA A 93 9.52 1.42 -12.27
CA ALA A 93 10.86 1.02 -11.85
C ALA A 93 11.62 2.17 -11.17
N GLU A 94 11.59 3.38 -11.72
CA GLU A 94 12.25 4.56 -11.14
C GLU A 94 11.63 4.94 -9.79
N ALA A 95 10.30 4.93 -9.68
CA ALA A 95 9.61 5.26 -8.43
C ALA A 95 9.91 4.24 -7.33
N PHE A 96 9.75 2.95 -7.61
CA PHE A 96 9.99 1.89 -6.60
C PHE A 96 11.48 1.67 -6.32
N GLY A 97 12.36 1.90 -7.31
CA GLY A 97 13.80 1.93 -7.10
C GLY A 97 14.21 3.06 -6.15
N THR A 98 13.69 4.27 -6.36
CA THR A 98 13.90 5.41 -5.46
C THR A 98 13.39 5.12 -4.05
N LEU A 99 12.18 4.56 -3.92
CA LEU A 99 11.63 4.17 -2.62
C LEU A 99 12.49 3.10 -1.93
N ALA A 100 13.03 2.13 -2.67
CA ALA A 100 13.89 1.10 -2.12
C ALA A 100 15.20 1.67 -1.54
N GLU A 101 15.75 2.72 -2.14
CA GLU A 101 16.91 3.45 -1.60
C GLU A 101 16.56 4.33 -0.40
N LEU A 102 15.41 5.01 -0.42
CA LEU A 102 14.94 5.81 0.71
C LEU A 102 14.59 4.94 1.94
N TYR A 103 14.12 3.71 1.72
CA TYR A 103 13.69 2.78 2.76
C TYR A 103 14.31 1.37 2.54
N PRO A 104 15.63 1.21 2.77
CA PRO A 104 16.37 -0.01 2.45
C PRO A 104 15.76 -1.25 3.09
N GLY A 105 15.53 -2.28 2.27
CA GLY A 105 15.01 -3.58 2.71
C GLY A 105 13.54 -3.58 3.15
N ARG A 106 12.80 -2.48 2.95
CA ARG A 106 11.41 -2.34 3.41
C ARG A 106 10.36 -2.22 2.30
N ILE A 107 10.77 -2.03 1.05
CA ILE A 107 9.81 -1.82 -0.05
C ILE A 107 9.47 -3.13 -0.78
N ASP A 108 8.17 -3.35 -1.00
CA ASP A 108 7.61 -4.39 -1.87
C ASP A 108 7.02 -3.74 -3.14
N LEU A 109 7.37 -4.26 -4.32
CA LEU A 109 6.67 -3.94 -5.57
C LEU A 109 5.80 -5.14 -5.97
N GLY A 110 4.53 -5.12 -5.54
CA GLY A 110 3.53 -6.05 -6.04
C GLY A 110 2.95 -5.54 -7.37
N LEU A 111 2.79 -6.45 -8.34
CA LEU A 111 2.21 -6.14 -9.64
C LEU A 111 0.81 -6.77 -9.72
N GLY A 112 -0.17 -5.95 -10.03
CA GLY A 112 -1.55 -6.35 -10.27
C GLY A 112 -1.83 -6.55 -11.75
N ARG A 113 -2.84 -7.35 -12.05
CA ARG A 113 -3.48 -7.34 -13.38
C ARG A 113 -4.44 -6.18 -13.41
N ALA A 114 -4.65 -5.59 -14.59
CA ALA A 114 -5.75 -4.66 -14.80
C ALA A 114 -6.96 -5.43 -15.34
N PRO A 115 -8.01 -5.70 -14.55
CA PRO A 115 -9.35 -5.77 -15.10
C PRO A 115 -9.80 -4.31 -15.23
N GLY A 116 -9.76 -3.75 -16.44
CA GLY A 116 -10.15 -2.36 -16.67
C GLY A 116 -11.50 -2.04 -16.01
N THR A 117 -11.48 -1.17 -15.01
CA THR A 117 -12.69 -0.54 -14.47
C THR A 117 -12.92 0.85 -15.08
N ASP A 118 -12.02 1.28 -15.96
CA ASP A 118 -12.31 2.36 -16.90
C ASP A 118 -12.91 1.75 -18.18
N PRO A 119 -14.03 2.27 -18.69
CA PRO A 119 -14.63 1.85 -19.95
C PRO A 119 -13.74 2.10 -21.16
#